data_AF-A0A5B9W0G6-F1
#
_entry.id   AF-A0A5B9W0G6-F1
#
_cell.length_a   1.000
_cell.length_b   1.000
_cell.length_c   1.000
_cell.angle_alpha   90.00
_cell.angle_beta   90.00
_cell.angle_gamma   90.00
#
_symmetry.space_group_name_H-M   'P 1'
#
loop_
_entity.id
_entity.type
_entity.pdbx_description
1 polymer ?
#
loop_
_entity_poly.entity_id
_entity_poly.type
_entity_poly.pdbx_seq_one_letter_code
_entity_poly.pdbx_strand_id
1 'polypeptide(L)'
;MTDLIAHLWSALSEAGLPEVMLYLPDGTACRCHWKDTTLIGETRVALLADQDRKIVRIMPIADCKGIGIAPPKGADPMGYRPTVQAKLEGCFGAGGHPHGV
;
A
#
# COMPACT_ATOMS: atom_id res chain seq x y z
N MET A 1 17.91 -0.96 -8.14
CA MET A 1 17.53 -0.22 -6.92
C MET A 1 16.11 -0.64 -6.62
N THR A 2 15.91 -1.44 -5.59
CA THR A 2 14.59 -2.02 -5.28
C THR A 2 13.62 -0.90 -4.95
N ASP A 3 12.46 -0.90 -5.60
CA ASP A 3 11.45 0.12 -5.41
C ASP A 3 10.87 0.02 -3.99
N LEU A 4 11.18 1.01 -3.14
CA LEU A 4 10.75 1.02 -1.74
C LEU A 4 9.23 0.90 -1.62
N ILE A 5 8.46 1.52 -2.52
CA ILE A 5 7.00 1.50 -2.44
C ILE A 5 6.47 0.12 -2.83
N ALA A 6 7.01 -0.49 -3.88
CA ALA A 6 6.66 -1.87 -4.21
C ALA A 6 7.02 -2.85 -3.07
N HIS A 7 8.13 -2.61 -2.39
CA HIS A 7 8.56 -3.43 -1.25
C HIS A 7 7.65 -3.25 -0.02
N LEU A 8 7.31 -2.00 0.33
CA LEU A 8 6.35 -1.68 1.37
C LEU A 8 4.97 -2.28 1.06
N TRP A 9 4.52 -2.17 -0.19
CA TRP A 9 3.26 -2.75 -0.63
C TRP A 9 3.22 -4.25 -0.37
N SER A 10 4.20 -5.00 -0.86
CA SER A 10 4.22 -6.45 -0.74
C SER A 10 4.14 -6.88 0.72
N ALA A 11 4.97 -6.30 1.60
CA ALA A 11 4.98 -6.70 3.00
C ALA A 11 3.71 -6.28 3.75
N LEU A 12 3.18 -5.08 3.49
CA LEU A 12 2.02 -4.55 4.21
C LEU A 12 0.70 -5.17 3.74
N SER A 13 0.62 -5.60 2.48
CA SER A 13 -0.58 -6.24 1.93
C SER A 13 -0.93 -7.55 2.63
N GLU A 14 0.07 -8.25 3.15
CA GLU A 14 -0.08 -9.50 3.90
C GLU A 14 -0.20 -9.28 5.42
N ALA A 15 0.00 -8.04 5.88
CA ALA A 15 0.03 -7.71 7.30
C ALA A 15 -1.37 -7.59 7.95
N GLY A 16 -2.45 -7.87 7.20
CA GLY A 16 -3.85 -7.77 7.67
C GLY A 16 -4.34 -6.33 7.84
N LEU A 17 -3.75 -5.39 7.10
CA LEU A 17 -4.18 -3.98 7.08
C LEU A 17 -5.40 -3.80 6.16
N PRO A 18 -6.29 -2.85 6.44
CA PRO A 18 -7.56 -2.73 5.73
C PRO A 18 -7.38 -2.23 4.29
N GLU A 19 -7.26 -0.92 4.12
CA GLU A 19 -7.11 -0.24 2.85
C GLU A 19 -5.89 0.67 2.88
N VAL A 20 -5.39 0.98 1.70
CA VAL A 20 -4.23 1.82 1.50
C VAL A 20 -4.61 3.08 0.74
N MET A 21 -3.93 4.18 1.07
CA MET A 21 -3.92 5.42 0.31
C MET A 21 -2.62 5.47 -0.49
N LEU A 22 -2.73 5.55 -1.81
CA LEU A 22 -1.60 5.73 -2.71
C LEU A 22 -1.44 7.21 -3.03
N TYR A 23 -0.27 7.76 -2.75
CA TYR A 23 0.08 9.13 -3.15
C TYR A 23 0.65 9.10 -4.56
N LEU A 24 -0.02 9.78 -5.48
CA LEU A 24 0.25 9.73 -6.91
C LEU A 24 1.27 10.82 -7.33
N PRO A 25 1.96 10.66 -8.48
CA PRO A 25 2.89 11.66 -8.99
C PRO A 25 2.29 13.04 -9.27
N ASP A 26 0.98 13.11 -9.49
CA ASP A 26 0.22 14.34 -9.72
C ASP A 26 -0.11 15.10 -8.42
N GLY A 27 0.35 14.62 -7.27
CA GLY A 27 0.11 15.22 -5.94
C GLY A 27 -1.23 14.83 -5.32
N THR A 28 -2.07 14.08 -6.03
CA THR A 28 -3.31 13.54 -5.49
C THR A 28 -3.07 12.27 -4.66
N ALA A 29 -4.08 11.86 -3.89
CA ALA A 29 -4.07 10.58 -3.21
C ALA A 29 -5.35 9.80 -3.50
N CYS A 30 -5.22 8.51 -3.81
CA CYS A 30 -6.35 7.64 -4.09
C CYS A 30 -6.40 6.49 -3.10
N ARG A 31 -7.59 6.19 -2.63
CA ARG A 31 -7.85 4.97 -1.87
C ARG A 31 -7.80 3.77 -2.81
N CYS A 32 -7.13 2.72 -2.37
CA CYS A 32 -6.96 1.48 -3.11
C CYS A 32 -7.08 0.32 -2.13
N HIS A 33 -7.84 -0.71 -2.50
CA HIS A 33 -7.82 -1.96 -1.76
C HIS A 33 -6.62 -2.80 -2.25
N TRP A 34 -6.00 -3.59 -1.38
CA TRP A 34 -4.85 -4.44 -1.76
C TRP A 34 -5.14 -5.41 -2.92
N LYS A 35 -6.43 -5.76 -3.08
CA LYS A 35 -6.94 -6.63 -4.15
C LYS A 35 -7.28 -5.90 -5.45
N ASP A 36 -7.36 -4.58 -5.44
CA ASP A 36 -7.64 -3.77 -6.64
C ASP A 36 -6.34 -3.53 -7.42
N THR A 37 -5.58 -4.60 -7.63
CA THR A 37 -4.30 -4.60 -8.33
C THR A 37 -4.20 -5.79 -9.27
N THR A 38 -3.32 -5.68 -10.25
CA THR A 38 -2.97 -6.81 -11.12
C THR A 38 -1.48 -6.75 -11.49
N LEU A 39 -0.95 -7.84 -12.02
CA LEU A 39 0.40 -7.90 -12.58
C LEU A 39 0.34 -7.70 -14.10
N ILE A 40 1.18 -6.80 -14.61
CA ILE A 40 1.46 -6.65 -16.04
C ILE A 40 2.94 -7.01 -16.22
N GLY A 41 3.20 -8.24 -16.66
CA GLY A 41 4.54 -8.83 -16.56
C GLY A 41 4.98 -8.89 -15.09
N GLU A 42 6.08 -8.23 -14.76
CA GLU A 42 6.61 -8.13 -13.39
C GLU A 42 6.11 -6.89 -12.63
N THR A 43 5.40 -5.98 -13.30
CA THR A 43 4.96 -4.72 -12.70
C THR A 43 3.58 -4.89 -12.06
N ARG A 44 3.50 -4.69 -10.74
CA ARG A 44 2.20 -4.56 -10.07
C ARG A 44 1.62 -3.18 -10.28
N VAL A 45 0.39 -3.14 -10.78
CA VAL A 45 -0.37 -1.91 -11.02
C VAL A 45 -1.61 -1.86 -10.15
N ALA A 46 -1.93 -0.69 -9.61
CA ALA A 46 -3.21 -0.37 -9.00
C ALA A 46 -4.25 -0.01 -10.05
N LEU A 47 -5.48 -0.45 -9.81
CA LEU A 47 -6.66 -0.14 -10.60
C LEU A 47 -7.49 0.91 -9.83
N LEU A 48 -7.29 2.18 -10.16
CA LEU A 48 -7.85 3.30 -9.41
C LEU A 48 -9.08 3.85 -10.13
N ALA A 49 -10.26 3.78 -9.49
CA ALA A 49 -11.48 4.35 -10.05
C ALA A 49 -11.43 5.89 -10.01
N ASP A 50 -11.45 6.54 -11.17
CA ASP A 50 -11.54 7.98 -11.32
C ASP A 50 -12.99 8.37 -11.64
N GLN A 51 -13.70 8.86 -10.62
CA GLN A 51 -15.11 9.20 -10.73
C GLN A 51 -15.38 10.46 -11.55
N ASP A 52 -14.41 11.38 -11.62
CA ASP A 52 -14.57 12.63 -12.35
C ASP A 52 -14.44 12.40 -13.85
N ARG A 53 -13.44 11.60 -14.24
CA ARG A 53 -13.16 11.27 -15.66
C ARG A 53 -13.91 10.05 -16.17
N LYS A 54 -14.60 9.30 -15.29
CA LYS A 54 -15.33 8.05 -15.61
C LYS A 54 -14.43 6.99 -16.25
N ILE A 55 -13.23 6.82 -15.70
CA ILE A 55 -12.24 5.83 -16.16
C ILE A 55 -11.67 5.04 -14.99
N VAL A 56 -11.00 3.93 -15.29
CA VAL A 56 -10.10 3.24 -14.35
C VAL A 56 -8.67 3.60 -14.73
N ARG A 57 -7.96 4.30 -13.85
CA ARG A 57 -6.55 4.63 -14.02
C ARG A 57 -5.71 3.40 -13.65
N ILE A 58 -4.78 3.05 -14.52
CA ILE A 58 -3.77 2.01 -14.26
C ILE A 58 -2.51 2.72 -13.76
N MET A 59 -2.08 2.44 -12.53
CA MET A 59 -0.94 3.10 -11.90
C MET A 59 0.06 2.08 -11.39
N PRO A 60 1.30 2.02 -11.90
CA PRO A 60 2.35 1.20 -11.31
C PRO A 60 2.56 1.58 -9.84
N ILE A 61 2.55 0.58 -8.95
CA ILE A 61 2.76 0.80 -7.52
C ILE A 61 4.12 1.43 -7.25
N ALA A 62 5.12 1.03 -8.02
CA ALA A 62 6.48 1.56 -8.01
C ALA A 62 6.54 3.08 -8.28
N ASP A 63 5.65 3.60 -9.13
CA ASP A 63 5.67 5.01 -9.51
C ASP A 63 4.96 5.91 -8.47
N CYS A 64 4.27 5.33 -7.50
CA CYS A 64 3.65 6.08 -6.41
C CYS A 64 4.72 6.81 -5.57
N LYS A 65 4.40 8.00 -5.07
CA LYS A 65 5.30 8.79 -4.24
C LYS A 65 5.28 8.39 -2.76
N GLY A 66 4.27 7.63 -2.36
CA GLY A 66 4.12 7.20 -0.98
C GLY A 66 2.94 6.28 -0.78
N ILE A 67 2.89 5.70 0.42
CA ILE A 67 1.86 4.79 0.88
C ILE A 67 1.36 5.27 2.25
N GLY A 68 0.04 5.38 2.41
CA GLY A 68 -0.61 5.68 3.68
C GLY A 68 -1.55 4.55 4.07
N ILE A 69 -1.62 4.20 5.36
CA ILE A 69 -2.55 3.18 5.82
C ILE A 69 -3.79 3.87 6.38
N ALA A 70 -4.95 3.60 5.79
CA ALA A 70 -6.19 4.16 6.27
C ALA A 70 -6.58 3.48 7.59
N PRO A 71 -6.87 4.24 8.67
CA PRO A 71 -7.41 3.64 9.88
C PRO A 71 -8.77 3.01 9.59
N PRO A 72 -9.15 1.95 10.33
CA PRO A 72 -10.52 1.42 10.28
C PRO A 72 -11.56 2.50 10.53
N LYS A 73 -12.77 2.31 10.00
CA LYS A 73 -13.85 3.28 10.16
C LYS A 73 -14.07 3.60 11.65
N GLY A 74 -14.01 4.88 11.99
CA GLY A 74 -14.21 5.39 13.36
C GLY A 74 -12.96 5.38 14.24
N ALA A 75 -11.81 4.88 13.74
CA ALA A 75 -10.54 4.98 14.46
C ALA A 75 -9.83 6.31 14.15
N ASP A 76 -9.26 6.92 15.19
CA ASP A 76 -8.45 8.13 15.08
C ASP A 76 -7.05 7.81 14.50
N PRO A 77 -6.56 8.55 13.49
CA PRO A 77 -5.24 8.31 12.90
C PRO A 77 -4.07 8.38 13.90
N MET A 78 -4.12 9.26 14.90
CA MET A 78 -3.04 9.37 15.88
C MET A 78 -2.99 8.15 16.78
N GLY A 79 -4.16 7.68 17.24
CA GLY A 79 -4.30 6.43 17.99
C GLY A 79 -3.98 5.17 17.18
N TYR A 80 -4.11 5.21 15.86
CA TYR A 80 -3.81 4.08 14.97
C TYR A 80 -2.33 3.97 14.57
N ARG A 81 -1.56 5.06 14.70
CA ARG A 81 -0.13 5.11 14.33
C ARG A 81 0.70 3.99 14.98
N PRO A 82 0.56 3.66 16.29
CA PRO A 82 1.33 2.56 16.90
C PRO A 82 1.04 1.19 16.25
N THR A 83 -0.20 0.96 15.79
CA THR A 83 -0.54 -0.27 15.06
C THR A 83 0.22 -0.37 13.74
N VAL A 84 0.25 0.72 12.96
CA VAL A 84 1.01 0.76 11.70
C VAL A 84 2.50 0.56 11.95
N GLN A 85 3.04 1.20 12.99
CA GLN A 85 4.43 1.02 13.39
C GLN A 85 4.74 -0.45 13.74
N ALA A 86 3.92 -1.10 14.57
CA ALA A 86 4.10 -2.50 14.92
C ALA A 86 4.05 -3.43 13.70
N LYS A 87 3.20 -3.13 12.69
CA LYS A 87 3.19 -3.88 11.43
C LYS A 87 4.46 -3.70 10.62
N LEU A 88 4.96 -2.46 10.51
CA LEU A 88 6.24 -2.19 9.84
C LEU A 88 7.41 -2.90 10.53
N GLU A 89 7.45 -2.87 11.86
CA GLU A 89 8.46 -3.59 12.65
C GLU A 89 8.35 -5.10 12.48
N GLY A 90 7.13 -5.66 12.42
CA GLY A 90 6.92 -7.07 12.12
C GLY A 90 7.38 -7.48 10.71
N CYS A 91 7.20 -6.60 9.73
CA CYS A 91 7.62 -6.83 8.35
C CYS A 91 9.13 -6.64 8.12
N PHE A 92 9.78 -5.70 8.83
CA PHE A 92 11.11 -5.20 8.48
C PHE A 92 12.10 -5.06 9.66
N GLY A 93 11.65 -5.29 10.89
CA GLY A 93 12.49 -5.20 12.09
C GLY A 93 13.50 -6.35 12.20
N ALA A 94 14.54 -6.14 13.00
CA ALA A 94 15.74 -7.00 13.12
C ALA A 94 15.50 -8.41 13.73
N GLY A 95 14.29 -8.97 13.68
CA GLY A 95 13.92 -10.26 14.29
C GLY A 95 12.96 -11.14 13.48
N GLY A 96 12.57 -10.77 12.26
CA GLY A 96 11.78 -11.64 11.38
C GLY A 96 12.65 -12.66 10.64
N HIS A 97 12.92 -13.81 11.26
CA HIS A 97 13.63 -14.94 10.65
C HIS A 97 12.85 -15.48 9.42
N PRO A 98 13.54 -16.06 8.40
CA PRO A 98 12.93 -16.51 7.17
C PRO A 98 12.08 -17.74 7.43
N HIS A 99 10.85 -17.77 6.91
CA HIS A 99 10.09 -19.02 6.87
C HIS A 99 10.66 -19.88 5.74
N GLY A 100 11.64 -20.70 6.08
CA GLY A 100 11.91 -21.95 5.38
C GLY A 100 10.97 -23.03 5.89
N VAL A 101 10.24 -23.67 4.99
CA VAL A 101 10.24 -25.12 4.69
C VAL A 101 9.61 -25.32 3.33
#